data_AF-A0A819WA10-F1
#
_entry.id   AF-A0A819WA10-F1
#
_cell.length_a   1.000
_cell.length_b   1.000
_cell.length_c   1.000
_cell.angle_alpha   90.00
_cell.angle_beta   90.00
_cell.angle_gamma   90.00
#
_symmetry.space_group_name_H-M   'P 1'
#
loop_
_entity.id
_entity.type
_entity.pdbx_description
1 polymer ?
#
loop_
_entity_poly.entity_id
_entity_poly.type
_entity_poly.pdbx_seq_one_letter_code
_entity_poly.pdbx_strand_id
1 'polypeptide(L)'
;MYSKENFYSSSPSVNDTTVIVPLPPSETQLSKRRIILAKLIKHFSSRRVLIFLVVGLILACVELAYGQKYEGQCPYRPQITLFLTVHGIVKLVACVTIIIAYAQARFLTNYKYLYELMLVNIVIHLIFGLFFLIWFILGNVWIWTVNRSVMQGTDPTQTSTYCENALYQAAKHLLIVHYILMGITILLIPATFMLKRHRRQATSQAQQEPISTAAQNRGYELQ
;
A
#
# COMPACT_ATOMS: atom_id res chain seq x y z
N MET A 1 22.33 -47.16 46.07
CA MET A 1 21.75 -48.37 46.71
C MET A 1 20.24 -48.21 46.74
N TYR A 2 19.53 -49.25 46.31
CA TYR A 2 18.10 -49.34 46.03
C TYR A 2 17.20 -49.02 47.24
N SER A 3 16.03 -48.42 47.00
CA SER A 3 14.77 -49.06 47.39
C SER A 3 13.60 -48.59 46.53
N LYS A 4 12.88 -49.55 45.95
CA LYS A 4 11.62 -49.43 45.22
C LYS A 4 10.50 -49.75 46.20
N GLU A 5 9.41 -49.00 46.17
CA GLU A 5 8.08 -49.55 46.44
C GLU A 5 7.06 -49.00 45.44
N ASN A 6 6.28 -49.92 44.88
CA ASN A 6 5.20 -49.71 43.94
C ASN A 6 3.90 -49.45 44.70
N PHE A 7 3.01 -48.61 44.17
CA PHE A 7 1.57 -48.78 44.40
C PHE A 7 0.77 -48.43 43.13
N TYR A 8 -0.26 -49.23 42.90
CA TYR A 8 -1.01 -49.43 41.66
C TYR A 8 -2.24 -48.50 41.56
N SER A 9 -2.74 -48.39 40.32
CA SER A 9 -4.11 -48.08 39.88
C SER A 9 -4.64 -46.65 40.02
N SER A 10 -4.89 -46.01 38.88
CA SER A 10 -6.22 -46.04 38.24
C SER A 10 -6.26 -45.13 37.01
N SER A 11 -6.49 -45.71 35.82
CA SER A 11 -6.96 -44.97 34.64
C SER A 11 -8.46 -44.71 34.78
N PRO A 12 -8.94 -43.54 34.29
CA PRO A 12 -10.19 -43.54 33.57
C PRO A 12 -10.06 -42.88 32.18
N SER A 13 -10.59 -43.61 31.21
CA SER A 13 -11.30 -43.15 30.01
C SER A 13 -10.68 -42.02 29.16
N VAL A 14 -10.09 -42.48 28.06
CA VAL A 14 -10.00 -41.80 26.76
C VAL A 14 -11.29 -41.04 26.45
N ASN A 15 -11.21 -39.70 26.45
CA ASN A 15 -12.03 -38.85 25.60
C ASN A 15 -11.07 -38.16 24.63
N ASP A 16 -10.96 -38.75 23.43
CA ASP A 16 -10.22 -38.20 22.29
C ASP A 16 -10.90 -36.91 21.82
N THR A 17 -10.56 -35.80 22.46
CA THR A 17 -10.53 -34.50 21.79
C THR A 17 -9.07 -34.18 21.62
N THR A 18 -8.51 -34.62 20.49
CA THR A 18 -7.18 -34.20 20.04
C THR A 18 -7.23 -32.69 19.80
N VAL A 19 -7.03 -31.94 20.87
CA VAL A 19 -6.67 -30.53 20.80
C VAL A 19 -5.35 -30.52 20.05
N ILE A 20 -5.40 -30.24 18.75
CA ILE A 20 -4.23 -29.99 17.93
C ILE A 20 -3.59 -28.72 18.51
N VAL A 21 -2.71 -28.90 19.49
CA VAL A 21 -1.83 -27.85 19.97
C VAL A 21 -0.97 -27.47 18.77
N PRO A 22 -1.09 -26.24 18.23
CA PRO A 22 -0.32 -25.84 17.07
C PRO A 22 1.16 -25.96 17.40
N LEU A 23 1.89 -26.81 16.69
CA LEU A 23 3.34 -26.94 16.83
C LEU A 23 3.98 -25.55 16.75
N PRO A 24 4.89 -25.18 17.67
CA PRO A 24 5.59 -23.91 17.58
C PRO A 24 6.33 -23.82 16.24
N PRO A 25 6.27 -22.68 15.53
CA PRO A 25 6.89 -22.53 14.22
C PRO A 25 8.40 -22.77 14.32
N SER A 26 8.95 -23.58 13.40
CA SER A 26 10.38 -23.87 13.34
C SER A 26 11.22 -22.58 13.26
N GLU A 27 12.39 -22.56 13.89
CA GLU A 27 13.26 -21.36 13.98
C GLU A 27 13.57 -20.74 12.60
N THR A 28 13.66 -21.57 11.57
CA THR A 28 13.89 -21.16 10.18
C THR A 28 12.73 -20.36 9.59
N GLN A 29 11.48 -20.64 10.00
CA GLN A 29 10.30 -19.87 9.59
C GLN A 29 10.23 -18.52 10.30
N LEU A 30 10.64 -18.49 11.58
CA LEU A 30 10.66 -17.26 12.37
C LEU A 30 11.71 -16.27 11.83
N SER A 31 12.88 -16.75 11.39
CA SER A 31 13.92 -15.90 10.83
C SER A 31 13.50 -15.26 9.49
N LYS A 32 12.87 -16.03 8.58
CA LYS A 32 12.33 -15.52 7.31
C LYS A 32 11.26 -14.45 7.54
N ARG A 33 10.32 -14.69 8.46
CA ARG A 33 9.27 -13.73 8.82
C ARG A 33 9.86 -12.41 9.35
N ARG A 34 10.87 -12.46 10.22
CA ARG A 34 11.57 -11.27 10.73
C ARG A 34 12.22 -10.44 9.61
N ILE A 35 12.87 -11.08 8.64
CA ILE A 35 13.51 -10.40 7.51
C ILE A 35 12.47 -9.72 6.60
N ILE A 36 11.37 -10.41 6.32
CA ILE A 36 10.25 -9.85 5.52
C ILE A 36 9.65 -8.66 6.27
N LEU A 37 9.38 -8.82 7.56
CA LEU A 37 8.78 -7.79 8.40
C LEU A 37 9.66 -6.54 8.50
N ALA A 38 10.98 -6.69 8.70
CA ALA A 38 11.92 -5.58 8.69
C ALA A 38 11.95 -4.84 7.34
N LYS A 39 11.85 -5.57 6.21
CA LYS A 39 11.73 -4.94 4.88
C LYS A 39 10.40 -4.19 4.72
N LEU A 40 9.30 -4.74 5.21
CA LEU A 40 7.98 -4.12 5.16
C LEU A 40 7.93 -2.85 6.02
N ILE A 41 8.41 -2.90 7.27
CA ILE A 41 8.51 -1.74 8.16
C ILE A 41 9.39 -0.65 7.54
N LYS A 42 10.52 -1.01 6.94
CA LYS A 42 11.40 -0.05 6.26
C LYS A 42 10.77 0.55 5.00
N HIS A 43 9.96 -0.23 4.27
CA HIS A 43 9.20 0.28 3.13
C HIS A 43 8.10 1.24 3.58
N PHE A 44 7.39 0.87 4.65
CA PHE A 44 6.30 1.64 5.23
C PHE A 44 6.79 2.94 5.88
N SER A 45 7.95 2.90 6.55
CA SER A 45 8.64 4.06 7.09
C SER A 45 9.46 4.83 6.04
N SER A 46 9.27 4.54 4.74
CA SER A 46 9.97 5.26 3.68
C SER A 46 9.40 6.67 3.54
N ARG A 47 10.28 7.67 3.41
CA ARG A 47 9.92 9.07 3.08
C ARG A 47 8.92 9.19 1.92
N ARG A 48 8.96 8.23 0.99
CA ARG A 48 8.02 8.14 -0.13
C ARG A 48 6.57 7.95 0.32
N VAL A 49 6.30 7.05 1.27
CA VAL A 49 4.96 6.80 1.79
C VAL A 49 4.40 8.05 2.46
N LEU A 50 5.23 8.78 3.22
CA LEU A 50 4.83 10.04 3.85
C LEU A 50 4.46 11.11 2.82
N ILE A 51 5.26 11.27 1.75
CA ILE A 51 4.96 12.23 0.67
C ILE A 51 3.64 11.87 -0.01
N PHE A 52 3.45 10.60 -0.39
CA PHE A 52 2.19 10.16 -1.00
C PHE A 52 0.98 10.35 -0.08
N LEU A 53 1.16 10.17 1.24
CA LEU A 53 0.11 10.39 2.22
C LEU A 53 -0.28 11.86 2.34
N VAL A 54 0.70 12.77 2.42
CA VAL A 54 0.43 14.21 2.52
C VAL A 54 -0.24 14.72 1.24
N VAL A 55 0.30 14.37 0.08
CA VAL A 55 -0.30 14.74 -1.21
C VAL A 55 -1.68 14.13 -1.38
N GLY A 56 -1.85 12.86 -1.00
CA GLY A 56 -3.14 12.16 -1.05
C GLY A 56 -4.19 12.81 -0.18
N LEU A 57 -3.82 13.27 1.02
CA LEU A 57 -4.73 13.96 1.94
C LEU A 57 -5.17 15.32 1.38
N ILE A 58 -4.22 16.10 0.84
CA ILE A 58 -4.54 17.39 0.19
C ILE A 58 -5.51 17.17 -0.96
N LEU A 59 -5.25 16.18 -1.83
CA LEU A 59 -6.13 15.86 -2.95
C LEU A 59 -7.51 15.39 -2.50
N ALA A 60 -7.59 14.56 -1.46
CA ALA A 60 -8.86 14.13 -0.89
C ALA A 60 -9.69 15.31 -0.38
N CYS A 61 -9.08 16.23 0.36
CA CYS A 61 -9.75 17.44 0.85
C CYS A 61 -10.24 18.33 -0.30
N VAL A 62 -9.42 18.54 -1.33
CA VAL A 62 -9.81 19.34 -2.51
C VAL A 62 -10.97 18.68 -3.24
N GLU A 63 -10.90 17.38 -3.52
CA GLU A 63 -11.98 16.65 -4.20
C GLU A 63 -13.30 16.69 -3.43
N LEU A 64 -13.25 16.51 -2.10
CA LEU A 64 -14.43 16.63 -1.24
C LEU A 64 -15.00 18.06 -1.25
N ALA A 65 -14.13 19.07 -1.15
CA ALA A 65 -14.56 20.46 -1.15
C ALA A 65 -15.28 20.83 -2.46
N TYR A 66 -14.74 20.42 -3.61
CA TYR A 66 -15.40 20.64 -4.90
C TYR A 66 -16.66 19.77 -5.06
N GLY A 67 -16.64 18.52 -4.60
CA GLY A 67 -17.81 17.64 -4.63
C GLY A 67 -19.00 18.19 -3.82
N GLN A 68 -18.75 18.77 -2.66
CA GLN A 68 -19.79 19.34 -1.80
C GLN A 68 -20.21 20.75 -2.25
N LYS A 69 -19.24 21.61 -2.59
CA LYS A 69 -19.53 23.01 -2.96
C LYS A 69 -20.40 23.12 -4.22
N TYR A 70 -20.17 22.23 -5.18
CA TYR A 70 -20.85 22.25 -6.47
C TYR A 70 -21.88 21.12 -6.61
N GLU A 71 -22.41 20.62 -5.47
CA GLU A 71 -23.50 19.67 -5.48
C GLU A 71 -24.74 20.29 -6.17
N GLY A 72 -25.29 19.58 -7.15
CA GLY A 72 -26.43 20.07 -7.94
C GLY A 72 -26.09 21.16 -8.98
N GLN A 73 -24.86 21.68 -9.03
CA GLN A 73 -24.46 22.75 -9.97
C GLN A 73 -24.00 22.24 -11.35
N CYS A 74 -24.23 20.96 -11.64
CA CYS A 74 -23.99 20.35 -12.95
C CYS A 74 -25.02 19.25 -13.25
N PRO A 75 -26.30 19.61 -13.45
CA PRO A 75 -27.36 18.64 -13.74
C PRO A 75 -27.15 17.89 -15.07
N TYR A 76 -26.40 18.46 -16.03
CA TYR A 76 -26.02 17.78 -17.27
C TYR A 76 -25.21 16.48 -17.04
N ARG A 77 -24.34 16.49 -16.02
CA ARG A 77 -23.48 15.35 -15.64
C ARG A 77 -23.25 15.30 -14.12
N PRO A 78 -24.24 14.82 -13.33
CA PRO A 78 -24.07 14.65 -11.89
C PRO A 78 -22.95 13.65 -11.53
N GLN A 79 -22.52 12.82 -12.49
CA GLN A 79 -21.44 11.85 -12.32
C GLN A 79 -20.09 12.51 -12.01
N ILE A 80 -19.85 13.76 -12.43
CA ILE A 80 -18.59 14.49 -12.13
C ILE A 80 -18.48 14.76 -10.64
N THR A 81 -19.55 15.29 -10.05
CA THR A 81 -19.60 15.57 -8.62
C THR A 81 -19.51 14.26 -7.83
N LEU A 82 -20.21 13.21 -8.26
CA LEU A 82 -20.12 11.87 -7.65
C LEU A 82 -18.70 11.30 -7.73
N PHE A 83 -18.04 11.45 -8.87
CA PHE A 83 -16.65 11.02 -9.07
C PHE A 83 -15.72 11.64 -8.04
N LEU A 84 -15.76 12.97 -7.91
CA LEU A 84 -14.92 13.72 -6.97
C LEU A 84 -15.20 13.32 -5.52
N THR A 85 -16.46 13.27 -5.12
CA THR A 85 -16.85 12.94 -3.74
C THR A 85 -16.40 11.53 -3.35
N VAL A 86 -16.77 10.50 -4.13
CA VAL A 86 -16.41 9.12 -3.79
C VAL A 86 -14.90 8.92 -3.83
N HIS A 87 -14.21 9.49 -4.82
CA HIS A 87 -12.77 9.40 -4.92
C HIS A 87 -12.07 10.03 -3.72
N GLY A 88 -12.53 11.19 -3.28
CA GLY A 88 -12.02 11.88 -2.10
C GLY A 88 -12.23 11.09 -0.81
N ILE A 89 -13.44 10.56 -0.58
CA ILE A 89 -13.75 9.72 0.60
C ILE A 89 -12.83 8.50 0.63
N VAL A 90 -12.76 7.74 -0.47
CA VAL A 90 -11.99 6.48 -0.49
C VAL A 90 -10.50 6.76 -0.31
N LYS A 91 -9.96 7.85 -0.87
CA LYS A 91 -8.58 8.27 -0.57
C LYS A 91 -8.38 8.63 0.89
N LEU A 92 -9.32 9.34 1.51
CA LEU A 92 -9.22 9.70 2.92
C LEU A 92 -9.19 8.44 3.79
N VAL A 93 -10.08 7.48 3.52
CA VAL A 93 -10.08 6.17 4.20
C VAL A 93 -8.75 5.45 3.99
N ALA A 94 -8.24 5.38 2.76
CA ALA A 94 -6.95 4.77 2.47
C ALA A 94 -5.78 5.48 3.19
N CYS A 95 -5.80 6.80 3.33
CA CYS A 95 -4.80 7.53 4.11
C CYS A 95 -4.90 7.17 5.60
N VAL A 96 -6.10 7.10 6.15
CA VAL A 96 -6.34 6.72 7.55
C VAL A 96 -5.83 5.30 7.84
N THR A 97 -6.08 4.34 6.95
CA THR A 97 -5.56 2.96 7.13
C THR A 97 -4.03 2.93 7.14
N ILE A 98 -3.36 3.77 6.33
CA ILE A 98 -1.89 3.92 6.36
C ILE A 98 -1.44 4.48 7.71
N ILE A 99 -2.11 5.52 8.23
CA ILE A 99 -1.76 6.13 9.51
C ILE A 99 -1.91 5.11 10.65
N ILE A 100 -3.02 4.36 10.66
CA ILE A 100 -3.28 3.31 11.66
C ILE A 100 -2.20 2.23 11.58
N ALA A 101 -1.89 1.74 10.37
CA ALA A 101 -0.83 0.75 10.18
C ALA A 101 0.55 1.29 10.61
N TYR A 102 0.81 2.60 10.44
CA TYR A 102 2.04 3.24 10.92
C TYR A 102 2.12 3.22 12.45
N ALA A 103 1.05 3.64 13.10
CA ALA A 103 0.96 3.66 14.56
C ALA A 103 1.13 2.24 15.12
N GLN A 104 0.38 1.28 14.58
CA GLN A 104 0.46 -0.12 15.00
C GLN A 104 1.86 -0.71 14.81
N ALA A 105 2.55 -0.41 13.72
CA ALA A 105 3.93 -0.85 13.49
C ALA A 105 4.94 -0.27 14.49
N ARG A 106 4.62 0.85 15.14
CA ARG A 106 5.45 1.45 16.20
C ARG A 106 5.16 0.87 17.58
N PHE A 107 3.90 0.55 17.87
CA PHE A 107 3.48 0.12 19.21
C PHE A 107 3.52 -1.40 19.42
N LEU A 108 3.40 -2.20 18.37
CA LEU A 108 3.39 -3.67 18.49
C LEU A 108 4.81 -4.25 18.55
N THR A 109 5.13 -4.89 19.66
CA THR A 109 6.38 -5.63 19.86
C THR A 109 6.26 -7.12 19.47
N ASN A 110 5.04 -7.64 19.38
CA ASN A 110 4.81 -9.04 18.99
C ASN A 110 4.91 -9.21 17.46
N TYR A 111 6.02 -9.81 17.02
CA TYR A 111 6.34 -10.02 15.61
C TYR A 111 5.33 -10.90 14.84
N LYS A 112 4.66 -11.85 15.51
CA LYS A 112 3.66 -12.72 14.84
C LYS A 112 2.43 -11.90 14.46
N TYR A 113 1.89 -11.17 15.42
CA TYR A 113 0.72 -10.31 15.21
C TYR A 113 1.02 -9.16 14.24
N LEU A 114 2.21 -8.57 14.33
CA LEU A 114 2.63 -7.51 13.42
C LEU A 114 2.73 -7.99 11.96
N TYR A 115 3.17 -9.23 11.73
CA TYR A 115 3.20 -9.81 10.38
C TYR A 115 1.80 -10.00 9.79
N GLU A 116 0.87 -10.59 10.56
CA GLU A 116 -0.50 -10.83 10.12
C GLU A 116 -1.21 -9.51 9.80
N LEU A 117 -1.05 -8.50 10.65
CA LEU A 117 -1.59 -7.16 10.44
C LEU A 117 -1.03 -6.49 9.18
N MET A 118 0.28 -6.57 8.94
CA MET A 118 0.90 -5.99 7.74
C MET A 118 0.41 -6.68 6.46
N LEU A 119 0.15 -7.98 6.52
CA LEU A 119 -0.40 -8.73 5.38
C LEU A 119 -1.84 -8.30 5.09
N VAL A 120 -2.68 -8.15 6.11
CA VAL A 120 -4.03 -7.59 5.97
C VAL A 120 -3.97 -6.18 5.36
N ASN A 121 -3.08 -5.32 5.85
CA ASN A 121 -2.93 -3.96 5.34
C ASN A 121 -2.53 -3.94 3.85
N ILE A 122 -1.64 -4.84 3.43
CA ILE A 122 -1.26 -4.99 2.01
C ILE A 122 -2.48 -5.36 1.17
N VAL A 123 -3.29 -6.33 1.62
CA VAL A 123 -4.50 -6.75 0.89
C VAL A 123 -5.50 -5.61 0.79
N ILE A 124 -5.74 -4.87 1.88
CA ILE A 124 -6.61 -3.68 1.90
C ILE A 124 -6.12 -2.64 0.89
N HIS A 125 -4.82 -2.36 0.85
CA HIS A 125 -4.26 -1.41 -0.11
C HIS A 125 -4.29 -1.88 -1.56
N LEU A 126 -4.24 -3.19 -1.80
CA LEU A 126 -4.45 -3.75 -3.13
C LEU A 126 -5.90 -3.56 -3.59
N ILE A 127 -6.87 -3.75 -2.70
CA ILE A 127 -8.29 -3.47 -2.97
C ILE A 127 -8.51 -1.99 -3.29
N PHE A 128 -7.95 -1.08 -2.49
CA PHE A 128 -8.00 0.35 -2.79
C PHE A 128 -7.35 0.68 -4.14
N GLY A 129 -6.21 0.06 -4.45
CA GLY A 129 -5.55 0.24 -5.75
C GLY A 129 -6.42 -0.17 -6.94
N LEU A 130 -7.10 -1.31 -6.84
CA LEU A 130 -8.05 -1.77 -7.86
C LEU A 130 -9.25 -0.82 -7.98
N PHE A 131 -9.80 -0.39 -6.85
CA PHE A 131 -10.88 0.59 -6.82
C PHE A 131 -10.45 1.89 -7.53
N PHE A 132 -9.29 2.46 -7.19
CA PHE A 132 -8.80 3.69 -7.82
C PHE A 132 -8.57 3.52 -9.32
N LEU A 133 -8.07 2.36 -9.76
CA LEU A 133 -7.88 2.08 -11.19
C LEU A 133 -9.21 2.07 -11.94
N ILE A 134 -10.22 1.36 -11.43
CA ILE A 134 -11.54 1.29 -12.05
C ILE A 134 -12.21 2.67 -12.03
N TRP A 135 -12.18 3.34 -10.88
CA TRP A 135 -12.80 4.66 -10.71
C TRP A 135 -12.14 5.71 -11.60
N PHE A 136 -10.82 5.64 -11.78
CA PHE A 136 -10.09 6.52 -12.69
C PHE A 136 -10.50 6.34 -14.14
N ILE A 137 -10.73 5.10 -14.61
CA ILE A 137 -11.23 4.84 -15.96
C ILE A 137 -12.63 5.44 -16.13
N LEU A 138 -13.52 5.25 -15.14
CA LEU A 138 -14.86 5.84 -15.16
C LEU A 138 -14.81 7.38 -15.17
N GLY A 139 -13.95 7.98 -14.35
CA GLY A 139 -13.72 9.42 -14.32
C GLY A 139 -13.27 9.97 -15.67
N ASN A 140 -12.39 9.25 -16.38
CA ASN A 140 -12.01 9.61 -17.74
C ASN A 140 -13.21 9.63 -18.69
N VAL A 141 -14.03 8.58 -18.68
CA VAL A 141 -15.23 8.55 -19.53
C VAL A 141 -16.16 9.72 -19.18
N TRP A 142 -16.42 9.97 -17.90
CA TRP A 142 -17.35 11.02 -17.49
C TRP A 142 -16.85 12.44 -17.80
N ILE A 143 -15.55 12.71 -17.62
CA ILE A 143 -14.99 14.04 -17.85
C ILE A 143 -14.81 14.31 -19.35
N TRP A 144 -14.30 13.35 -20.13
CA TRP A 144 -14.02 13.55 -21.55
C TRP A 144 -15.25 13.47 -22.46
N THR A 145 -16.34 12.84 -22.01
CA THR A 145 -17.60 12.80 -22.78
C THR A 145 -18.41 14.10 -22.68
N VAL A 146 -18.01 15.05 -21.85
CA VAL A 146 -18.64 16.38 -21.80
C VAL A 146 -18.28 17.15 -23.06
N ASN A 147 -19.23 17.23 -23.98
CA ASN A 147 -19.07 18.03 -25.18
C ASN A 147 -19.19 19.53 -24.85
N ARG A 148 -18.07 20.25 -24.92
CA ARG A 148 -17.97 21.67 -24.55
C ARG A 148 -18.87 22.57 -25.39
N SER A 149 -19.28 22.13 -26.59
CA SER A 149 -20.21 22.87 -27.46
C SER A 149 -21.66 22.87 -26.99
N VAL A 150 -22.06 21.90 -26.16
CA VAL A 150 -23.44 21.76 -25.66
C VAL A 150 -23.56 22.26 -24.20
N MET A 151 -22.44 22.30 -23.48
CA MET A 151 -22.36 22.75 -22.10
C MET A 151 -22.44 24.28 -22.00
N GLN A 152 -23.42 24.80 -21.25
CA GLN A 152 -23.51 26.22 -20.92
C GLN A 152 -23.04 26.45 -19.49
N GLY A 153 -22.10 27.38 -19.30
CA GLY A 153 -21.53 27.70 -17.99
C GLY A 153 -22.08 28.99 -17.36
N THR A 154 -23.06 29.64 -17.99
CA THR A 154 -23.43 31.03 -17.70
C THR A 154 -24.86 31.19 -17.20
N ASP A 155 -25.77 30.28 -17.57
CA ASP A 155 -27.19 30.38 -17.23
C ASP A 155 -27.64 29.16 -16.41
N PRO A 156 -27.82 29.32 -15.08
CA PRO A 156 -28.27 28.24 -14.20
C PRO A 156 -29.74 27.85 -14.40
N THR A 157 -30.52 28.61 -15.20
CA THR A 157 -31.92 28.28 -15.48
C THR A 157 -32.06 27.14 -16.50
N GLN A 158 -31.03 26.86 -17.30
CA GLN A 158 -31.01 25.75 -18.25
C GLN A 158 -30.54 24.45 -17.60
N THR A 159 -31.45 23.79 -16.89
CA THR A 159 -31.15 22.58 -16.10
C THR A 159 -30.67 21.38 -16.92
N SER A 160 -30.84 21.35 -18.24
CA SER A 160 -30.42 20.22 -19.09
C SER A 160 -29.02 20.37 -19.69
N THR A 161 -28.46 21.58 -19.73
CA THR A 161 -27.16 21.89 -20.37
C THR A 161 -26.21 22.65 -19.46
N TYR A 162 -26.70 23.15 -18.32
CA TYR A 162 -25.91 23.89 -17.37
C TYR A 162 -24.90 22.99 -16.64
N CYS A 163 -23.66 23.47 -16.58
CA CYS A 163 -22.65 22.92 -15.70
C CYS A 163 -21.63 24.00 -15.37
N GLU A 164 -21.38 24.17 -14.07
CA GLU A 164 -20.48 25.21 -13.60
C GLU A 164 -19.05 25.01 -14.12
N ASN A 165 -18.50 26.04 -14.77
CA ASN A 165 -17.21 25.96 -15.44
C ASN A 165 -16.06 25.68 -14.46
N ALA A 166 -16.15 26.22 -13.25
CA ALA A 166 -15.17 25.97 -12.19
C ALA A 166 -15.10 24.49 -11.78
N LEU A 167 -16.25 23.81 -11.67
CA LEU A 167 -16.32 22.39 -11.34
C LEU A 167 -15.68 21.53 -12.44
N TYR A 168 -16.08 21.76 -13.69
CA TYR A 168 -15.57 20.99 -14.82
C TYR A 168 -14.05 21.16 -14.98
N GLN A 169 -13.56 22.40 -14.88
CA GLN A 169 -12.12 22.66 -14.93
C GLN A 169 -11.41 21.98 -13.77
N ALA A 170 -11.90 22.10 -12.54
CA ALA A 170 -11.28 21.44 -11.39
C ALA A 170 -11.21 19.92 -11.57
N ALA A 171 -12.30 19.27 -11.98
CA ALA A 171 -12.34 17.84 -12.25
C ALA A 171 -11.28 17.42 -13.28
N LYS A 172 -11.16 18.18 -14.38
CA LYS A 172 -10.16 17.92 -15.41
C LYS A 172 -8.72 18.07 -14.89
N HIS A 173 -8.41 19.14 -14.15
CA HIS A 173 -7.07 19.34 -13.59
C HIS A 173 -6.73 18.27 -12.56
N LEU A 174 -7.68 17.89 -11.70
CA LEU A 174 -7.52 16.80 -10.75
C LEU A 174 -7.23 15.49 -11.47
N LEU A 175 -7.95 15.18 -12.55
CA LEU A 175 -7.69 13.98 -13.37
C LEU A 175 -6.27 13.97 -13.93
N ILE A 176 -5.77 15.11 -14.44
CA ILE A 176 -4.39 15.26 -14.92
C ILE A 176 -3.38 15.03 -13.79
N VAL A 177 -3.64 15.55 -12.58
CA VAL A 177 -2.77 15.31 -11.43
C VAL A 177 -2.70 13.81 -11.10
N HIS A 178 -3.82 13.08 -11.18
CA HIS A 178 -3.83 11.62 -11.00
C HIS A 178 -3.01 10.88 -12.07
N TYR A 179 -3.07 11.32 -13.33
CA TYR A 179 -2.20 10.80 -14.38
C TYR A 179 -0.72 10.94 -14.04
N ILE A 180 -0.31 12.13 -13.58
CA ILE A 180 1.08 12.40 -13.21
C ILE A 180 1.50 11.51 -12.03
N LEU A 181 0.68 11.41 -10.99
CA LEU A 181 0.97 10.57 -9.82
C LEU A 181 1.08 9.08 -10.18
N MET A 182 0.19 8.59 -11.05
CA MET A 182 0.25 7.21 -11.53
C MET A 182 1.51 6.97 -12.35
N GLY A 183 1.85 7.88 -13.27
CA GLY A 183 3.08 7.82 -14.07
C GLY A 183 4.35 7.80 -13.20
N ILE A 184 4.42 8.69 -12.20
CA ILE A 184 5.51 8.71 -11.22
C ILE A 184 5.61 7.36 -10.50
N THR A 185 4.48 6.80 -10.06
CA THR A 185 4.46 5.53 -9.33
C THR A 185 4.96 4.37 -10.21
N ILE A 186 4.48 4.30 -11.47
CA ILE A 186 4.87 3.29 -12.45
C ILE A 186 6.36 3.39 -12.82
N LEU A 187 6.93 4.60 -12.88
CA LEU A 187 8.34 4.78 -13.24
C LEU A 187 9.30 4.63 -12.03
N LEU A 188 8.95 5.16 -10.86
CA LEU A 188 9.82 5.13 -9.68
C LEU A 188 9.95 3.73 -9.07
N ILE A 189 8.90 2.89 -9.12
CA ILE A 189 8.96 1.55 -8.53
C ILE A 189 10.01 0.66 -9.27
N PRO A 190 9.96 0.49 -10.60
CA PRO A 190 10.96 -0.25 -11.36
C PRO A 190 12.33 0.41 -11.29
N ALA A 191 12.43 1.74 -11.42
CA ALA A 191 13.72 2.42 -11.35
C ALA A 191 14.41 2.15 -10.01
N THR A 192 13.69 2.25 -8.88
CA THR A 192 14.28 1.96 -7.58
C THR A 192 14.53 0.47 -7.34
N PHE A 193 13.78 -0.41 -8.00
CA PHE A 193 14.07 -1.85 -8.01
C PHE A 193 15.37 -2.16 -8.78
N MET A 194 15.52 -1.59 -9.98
CA MET A 194 16.72 -1.75 -10.83
C MET A 194 17.97 -1.17 -10.15
N LEU A 195 17.89 0.05 -9.60
CA LEU A 195 19.00 0.66 -8.86
C LEU A 195 19.41 -0.17 -7.63
N LYS A 196 18.44 -0.74 -6.91
CA LYS A 196 18.73 -1.67 -5.81
C LYS A 196 19.38 -2.95 -6.30
N ARG A 197 18.94 -3.49 -7.44
CA ARG A 197 19.53 -4.69 -8.05
C ARG A 197 20.98 -4.45 -8.46
N HIS A 198 21.25 -3.34 -9.16
CA HIS A 198 22.61 -2.96 -9.54
C HIS A 198 23.52 -2.75 -8.34
N ARG A 199 23.04 -2.05 -7.30
CA ARG A 199 23.84 -1.87 -6.06
C ARG A 199 24.18 -3.20 -5.40
N ARG A 200 23.25 -4.16 -5.35
CA ARG A 200 23.53 -5.50 -4.80
C ARG A 200 24.61 -6.22 -5.60
N GLN A 201 24.57 -6.12 -6.93
CA GLN A 201 25.59 -6.73 -7.78
C GLN A 201 26.97 -6.07 -7.57
N ALA A 202 27.04 -4.75 -7.50
CA ALA A 202 28.29 -4.03 -7.22
C ALA A 202 28.89 -4.39 -5.84
N THR A 203 28.06 -4.53 -4.81
CA THR A 203 28.52 -4.97 -3.48
C THR A 203 29.01 -6.42 -3.50
N SER A 204 28.34 -7.32 -4.21
CA SER A 204 28.81 -8.71 -4.35
C SER A 204 30.16 -8.81 -5.06
N GLN A 205 30.41 -7.96 -6.07
CA GLN A 205 31.71 -7.91 -6.76
C GLN A 205 32.83 -7.36 -5.87
N ALA A 206 32.58 -6.27 -5.14
CA ALA A 206 33.57 -5.68 -4.23
C ALA A 206 33.99 -6.62 -3.07
N GLN A 207 33.14 -7.58 -2.72
CA GLN A 207 33.43 -8.55 -1.64
C GLN A 207 34.18 -9.80 -2.13
N GLN A 208 34.19 -10.05 -3.44
CA GLN A 208 34.93 -11.15 -4.07
C GLN A 208 36.41 -10.79 -4.33
N GLU A 209 36.68 -9.51 -4.60
CA GLU A 209 38.01 -8.96 -4.95
C GLU A 209 39.12 -9.12 -3.89
N PRO A 210 38.87 -8.95 -2.56
CA PRO A 210 39.92 -9.15 -1.55
C PRO A 210 40.23 -10.64 -1.28
N ILE A 211 39.33 -11.55 -1.64
CA ILE A 211 39.51 -12.99 -1.43
C ILE A 211 40.43 -13.59 -2.49
N SER A 212 40.34 -13.12 -3.75
CA SER A 212 41.24 -13.61 -4.81
C SER A 212 42.66 -13.12 -4.63
N THR A 213 42.87 -11.87 -4.19
CA THR A 213 44.20 -11.30 -3.92
C THR A 213 44.88 -11.97 -2.71
N ALA A 214 44.13 -12.29 -1.65
CA ALA A 214 44.67 -13.00 -0.50
C ALA A 214 45.01 -14.48 -0.79
N ALA A 215 44.22 -15.17 -1.62
CA ALA A 215 44.50 -16.54 -2.06
C ALA A 215 45.73 -16.59 -2.97
N GLN A 216 45.88 -15.57 -3.82
CA GLN A 216 46.98 -15.44 -4.75
C GLN A 216 48.30 -15.17 -4.01
N ASN A 217 48.33 -14.24 -3.04
CA ASN A 217 49.52 -13.97 -2.23
C ASN A 217 49.98 -15.17 -1.37
N ARG A 218 49.06 -16.01 -0.91
CA ARG A 218 49.39 -17.20 -0.11
C ARG A 218 50.02 -18.34 -0.92
N GLY A 219 49.85 -18.33 -2.25
CA GLY A 219 50.49 -19.29 -3.15
C GLY A 219 51.97 -19.00 -3.40
N TYR A 220 52.41 -17.75 -3.22
CA TYR A 220 53.80 -17.33 -3.46
C TYR A 220 54.72 -17.54 -2.27
N GLU A 221 54.19 -17.60 -1.04
CA GLU A 221 54.98 -17.86 0.17
C GLU A 221 55.30 -19.36 0.38
N LEU A 222 54.75 -20.25 -0.44
CA LEU A 222 54.94 -21.70 -0.37
C LEU A 222 55.94 -22.24 -1.43
N GLN A 223 56.63 -21.36 -2.16
CA GLN A 223 57.73 -21.68 -3.09
C GLN A 223 59.05 -21.10 -2.60
#